data_AF-A0A1G8R2J2-F1
#
_entry.id   AF-A0A1G8R2J2-F1
#
_cell.length_a   1.000
_cell.length_b   1.000
_cell.length_c   1.000
_cell.angle_alpha   90.00
_cell.angle_beta   90.00
_cell.angle_gamma   90.00
#
_symmetry.space_group_name_H-M   'P 1'
#
loop_
_entity.id
_entity.type
_entity.pdbx_description
1 polymer ?
#
loop_
_entity_poly.entity_id
_entity_poly.type
_entity_poly.pdbx_seq_one_letter_code
_entity_poly.pdbx_strand_id
1 'polypeptide(L)' 'MKILFHTHYYLPETGPATKRISGLAENLKEDGHQVEILTGFPNYPSGIKPDGYKKRFIWKKK' A
#
# COMPACT_ATOMS: atom_id res chain seq x y z
N MET A 1 -5.49 -5.44 -17.67
CA MET A 1 -4.06 -5.07 -17.86
C MET A 1 -3.25 -5.44 -16.61
N LYS A 2 -1.91 -5.42 -16.65
CA LYS A 2 -1.05 -5.55 -15.45
C LYS A 2 -0.57 -4.17 -15.02
N ILE A 3 -0.89 -3.77 -13.79
CA ILE A 3 -0.64 -2.43 -13.25
C ILE A 3 0.11 -2.56 -11.93
N LEU A 4 1.25 -1.89 -11.79
CA LEU A 4 2.03 -1.80 -10.55
C LEU A 4 1.96 -0.38 -10.00
N PHE A 5 1.47 -0.24 -8.77
CA PHE A 5 1.62 0.99 -8.00
C PHE A 5 2.92 0.92 -7.18
N HIS A 6 3.85 1.83 -7.45
CA HIS A 6 5.02 2.05 -6.59
C HIS A 6 4.87 3.37 -5.85
N THR A 7 4.63 3.31 -4.54
CA THR A 7 4.23 4.48 -3.74
C THR A 7 4.45 4.22 -2.26
N HIS A 8 4.70 5.27 -1.48
CA HIS A 8 4.69 5.21 -0.01
C HIS A 8 3.28 5.35 0.58
N TYR A 9 2.33 5.89 -0.20
CA TYR A 9 0.99 6.24 0.26
C TYR A 9 0.02 5.09 0.01
N TYR A 10 0.10 4.05 0.82
CA TYR A 10 -0.81 2.91 0.74
C TYR A 10 -1.20 2.38 2.12
N LEU A 11 -2.31 1.64 2.17
CA LEU A 11 -2.80 1.06 3.41
C LEU A 11 -1.71 0.22 4.11
N PRO A 12 -1.60 0.25 5.46
CA PRO A 12 -2.52 0.88 6.41
C PRO A 12 -2.21 2.35 6.75
N GLU A 13 -1.36 3.04 6.00
CA GLU A 13 -1.12 4.48 6.23
C GLU A 13 -2.41 5.29 6.14
N THR A 14 -2.49 6.39 6.89
CA THR A 14 -3.64 7.29 6.86
C THR A 14 -3.30 8.57 6.13
N GLY A 15 -4.25 9.10 5.37
CA GLY A 15 -4.09 10.40 4.73
C GLY A 15 -4.83 10.51 3.40
N PRO A 16 -4.94 11.74 2.86
CA PRO A 16 -5.65 11.98 1.60
C PRO A 16 -5.01 11.27 0.40
N ALA A 17 -3.67 11.19 0.35
CA ALA A 17 -2.94 10.49 -0.70
C ALA A 17 -3.23 8.98 -0.66
N THR A 18 -3.15 8.37 0.53
CA THR A 18 -3.44 6.94 0.72
C THR A 18 -4.85 6.59 0.27
N LYS A 19 -5.87 7.38 0.66
CA LYS A 19 -7.27 7.15 0.24
C LYS A 19 -7.45 7.19 -1.27
N ARG A 20 -6.80 8.15 -1.95
CA ARG A 20 -6.86 8.26 -3.42
C ARG A 20 -6.23 7.06 -4.11
N ILE A 21 -5.03 6.67 -3.70
CA ILE A 21 -4.33 5.53 -4.29
C ILE A 21 -5.04 4.22 -3.99
N SER A 22 -5.50 4.00 -2.76
CA SER A 22 -6.18 2.76 -2.39
C SER A 22 -7.50 2.62 -3.14
N GLY A 23 -8.30 3.69 -3.22
CA GLY A 23 -9.57 3.67 -3.97
C GLY A 23 -9.36 3.48 -5.47
N LEU A 24 -8.36 4.14 -6.06
CA LEU A 24 -8.02 3.92 -7.48
C LEU A 24 -7.58 2.48 -7.75
N ALA A 25 -6.71 1.93 -6.90
CA ALA A 25 -6.23 0.56 -7.03
C ALA A 25 -7.36 -0.47 -6.88
N GLU A 26 -8.32 -0.21 -5.98
CA GLU A 26 -9.52 -1.02 -5.78
C GLU A 26 -10.44 -0.96 -7.00
N ASN A 27 -10.82 0.23 -7.46
CA ASN A 27 -11.66 0.40 -8.64
C ASN A 27 -11.04 -0.26 -9.89
N LEU A 28 -9.73 -0.07 -10.12
CA LEU A 28 -9.04 -0.74 -11.25
C LEU A 28 -9.07 -2.26 -11.13
N LYS A 29 -9.00 -2.79 -9.91
CA LYS A 29 -9.12 -4.23 -9.68
C LYS A 29 -10.54 -4.71 -9.95
N GLU A 30 -11.55 -3.96 -9.52
CA GLU A 30 -12.98 -4.23 -9.80
C GLU A 30 -13.30 -4.21 -11.30
N ASP A 31 -12.66 -3.30 -12.04
CA ASP A 31 -12.73 -3.22 -13.51
C ASP A 31 -11.99 -4.38 -14.23
N GLY A 32 -11.44 -5.35 -13.50
CA GLY A 32 -10.83 -6.56 -14.05
C GLY A 32 -9.34 -6.44 -14.37
N HIS A 33 -8.66 -5.40 -13.89
CA HIS A 33 -7.20 -5.29 -14.05
C HIS A 33 -6.45 -6.09 -12.97
N GLN A 34 -5.30 -6.64 -13.32
CA GLN A 34 -4.35 -7.20 -12.35
C GLN A 34 -3.56 -6.04 -11.74
N VAL A 35 -3.86 -5.73 -10.48
CA VAL A 35 -3.22 -4.63 -9.74
C VAL A 35 -2.31 -5.21 -8.66
N GLU A 36 -1.05 -4.77 -8.67
CA GLU A 36 -0.07 -5.04 -7.60
C GLU A 36 0.42 -3.73 -6.99
N ILE A 37 0.76 -3.76 -5.71
CA ILE A 37 1.20 -2.59 -4.96
C ILE A 37 2.52 -2.90 -4.29
N LEU A 38 3.53 -2.10 -4.60
CA LEU A 38 4.85 -2.11 -3.98
C LEU A 38 5.00 -0.83 -3.16
N THR A 39 4.87 -0.99 -1.84
CA THR A 39 4.98 0.10 -0.86
C THR A 39 6.00 -0.23 0.24
N GLY A 40 6.40 0.80 0.98
CA GLY A 40 7.18 0.65 2.21
C GLY A 40 6.35 0.12 3.37
N PHE A 41 7.03 -0.20 4.47
CA PHE A 41 6.34 -0.47 5.73
C PHE A 41 5.68 0.80 6.26
N PRO A 42 4.46 0.71 6.84
CA PRO A 42 3.80 1.87 7.40
C PRO A 42 4.64 2.47 8.52
N ASN A 43 4.75 3.79 8.55
CA ASN A 43 5.44 4.53 9.60
C ASN A 43 4.86 5.93 9.86
N TYR A 44 3.95 6.44 9.02
CA TYR A 44 3.30 7.72 9.26
C TYR A 44 2.27 7.66 10.40
N PRO A 45 2.13 8.73 11.22
CA PRO A 45 2.90 9.97 11.23
C PRO A 45 4.15 9.92 12.12
N SER A 46 4.31 8.88 12.93
CA SER A 46 5.34 8.81 13.98
C SER A 46 6.76 8.63 13.45
N GLY A 47 6.91 8.23 12.18
CA GLY A 47 8.17 7.76 11.61
C GLY A 47 8.59 6.37 12.11
N ILE A 48 7.81 5.74 12.98
CA ILE A 48 8.16 4.48 13.64
C ILE A 48 7.36 3.34 13.02
N LYS A 49 8.06 2.29 12.57
CA LYS A 49 7.44 1.06 12.07
C LYS A 49 6.67 0.34 13.21
N PRO A 50 5.39 -0.02 13.02
CA PRO A 50 4.63 -0.77 14.01
C PRO A 50 5.29 -2.11 14.33
N ASP A 51 5.10 -2.61 15.57
CA ASP A 51 5.75 -3.83 16.06
C ASP A 51 5.52 -5.05 15.16
N GLY A 52 4.33 -5.20 14.58
CA GLY A 52 3.99 -6.29 13.67
C GLY A 52 4.83 -6.35 12.37
N TYR A 53 5.55 -5.27 12.05
CA TYR A 53 6.43 -5.16 10.89
C TYR A 53 7.92 -5.12 11.26
N LYS A 54 8.28 -5.09 12.56
CA LYS A 54 9.68 -5.07 13.00
C LYS A 54 10.39 -6.38 12.58
N LYS A 55 11.69 -6.27 12.28
CA LYS A 55 12.57 -7.38 11.83
C LYS A 55 12.19 -8.06 10.51
N ARG A 56 11.28 -7.47 9.72
CA ARG A 56 10.96 -7.95 8.36
C ARG A 56 11.64 -7.07 7.31
N PHE A 57 12.30 -7.68 6.33
CA PHE A 57 12.83 -6.99 5.14
C PHE A 57 11.80 -6.93 4.02
N ILE A 58 10.97 -7.96 3.90
CA ILE A 58 9.92 -8.09 2.89
C ILE A 58 8.65 -8.59 3.58
N TRP A 59 7.51 -8.06 3.18
CA TRP A 59 6.20 -8.56 3.60
C TRP A 59 5.25 -8.54 2.41
N LYS A 60 4.49 -9.61 2.24
CA LYS A 60 3.47 -9.73 1.19
C LYS A 60 2.17 -10.16 1.85
N LYS A 61 1.12 -9.35 1.67
CA LYS A 61 -0.25 -9.76 2.00
C LYS A 61 -0.71 -10.72 0.91
N LYS A 62 -1.23 -11.89 1.31
CA LYS A 62 -1.92 -12.81 0.40
C LYS A 62 -3.28 -12.25 0.00
#